data_AF-A0A512BHN2-F1
#
_entry.id   AF-A0A512BHN2-F1
#
_cell.length_a   1.000
_cell.length_b   1.000
_cell.length_c   1.000
_cell.angle_alpha   90.00
_cell.angle_beta   90.00
_cell.angle_gamma   90.00
#
_symmetry.space_group_name_H-M   'P 1'
#
loop_
_entity.id
_entity.type
_entity.pdbx_description
1 polymer ?
#
loop_
_entity_poly.entity_id
_entity_poly.type
_entity_poly.pdbx_seq_one_letter_code
_entity_poly.pdbx_strand_id
1 'polypeptide(L)'
;MKRIYMAFAALMVAGASFAQTETTKPTEDTTVSTADTIKAGNFIIIKKRRENAGEKTTTNVTIERKPYKPSKISTNWWIFDLGFANVNDKTNYASAEAQSFLRSVGPGGKPGKEDLKLRSSKTSNVNIWVVMQRLNLAKGYVNLKYGLGLEMFNFRYENSIRYNKSPNYIYKDSISFSKDKLYAGYATVPFMLNINTSPGRKKGLSISAGVSAGYLVGSHTKEVSAERGKQKTKGDLGLEKFRLAYVGELGIGPIRLFGSYSLTKLHENGLEQYPYSLGIRFSNW
;
A
#
# COMPACT_ATOMS: atom_id res chain seq x y z
N MET A 1 -14.24 -12.99 19.73
CA MET A 1 -12.78 -13.02 19.49
C MET A 1 -12.27 -14.35 18.92
N LYS A 2 -12.66 -15.53 19.46
CA LYS A 2 -12.20 -16.84 18.94
C LYS A 2 -12.53 -17.13 17.44
N ARG A 3 -13.65 -16.60 16.92
CA ARG A 3 -14.07 -16.78 15.51
C ARG A 3 -13.22 -15.99 14.50
N ILE A 4 -12.61 -14.87 14.92
CA ILE A 4 -11.75 -14.05 14.06
C ILE A 4 -10.38 -14.71 13.89
N TYR A 5 -9.84 -15.32 14.95
CA TYR A 5 -8.59 -16.08 14.87
C TYR A 5 -8.73 -17.35 14.01
N MET A 6 -9.90 -18.01 14.03
CA MET A 6 -10.20 -19.14 13.14
C MET A 6 -10.27 -18.72 11.67
N ALA A 7 -10.87 -17.56 11.37
CA ALA A 7 -10.90 -17.02 10.01
C ALA A 7 -9.49 -16.63 9.49
N PHE A 8 -8.65 -16.06 10.36
CA PHE A 8 -7.26 -15.73 10.02
C PHE A 8 -6.39 -16.99 9.83
N ALA A 9 -6.60 -18.03 10.63
CA ALA A 9 -5.91 -19.32 10.49
C ALA A 9 -6.35 -20.06 9.21
N ALA A 10 -7.65 -20.05 8.88
CA ALA A 10 -8.16 -20.64 7.65
C ALA A 10 -7.61 -19.96 6.38
N LEU A 11 -7.41 -18.64 6.43
CA LEU A 11 -6.78 -17.88 5.34
C LEU A 11 -5.28 -18.18 5.17
N MET A 12 -4.56 -18.53 6.25
CA MET A 12 -3.15 -18.94 6.15
C MET A 12 -2.98 -20.38 5.64
N VAL A 13 -3.91 -21.29 5.94
CA VAL A 13 -3.84 -22.69 5.47
C VAL A 13 -4.17 -22.81 3.97
N ALA A 14 -5.11 -22.00 3.46
CA ALA A 14 -5.45 -22.01 2.03
C ALA A 14 -4.30 -21.53 1.11
N GLY A 15 -3.35 -20.74 1.64
CA GLY A 15 -2.17 -20.27 0.89
C GLY A 15 -1.06 -21.32 0.72
N ALA A 16 -1.04 -22.38 1.54
CA ALA A 16 -0.01 -23.42 1.48
C ALA A 16 -0.34 -24.55 0.49
N SER A 17 -1.61 -24.73 0.14
CA SER A 17 -2.11 -25.80 -0.74
C SER A 17 -1.84 -25.61 -2.24
N PHE A 18 -1.23 -24.49 -2.67
CA PHE A 18 -0.89 -24.23 -4.08
C PHE A 18 0.60 -24.44 -4.43
N ALA A 19 1.39 -25.06 -3.55
CA ALA A 19 2.85 -25.12 -3.69
C ALA A 19 3.42 -26.51 -4.06
N GLN A 20 2.62 -27.45 -4.58
CA GLN A 20 3.14 -28.72 -5.08
C GLN A 20 2.89 -28.84 -6.59
N THR A 21 3.96 -28.66 -7.37
CA THR A 21 4.01 -29.12 -8.75
C THR A 21 5.23 -30.02 -8.85
N GLU A 22 5.02 -31.32 -8.64
CA GLU A 22 5.98 -32.33 -9.04
C GLU A 22 6.06 -32.34 -10.57
N THR A 23 7.28 -32.36 -11.12
CA THR A 23 7.49 -32.63 -12.53
C THR A 23 8.41 -33.84 -12.63
N THR A 24 7.78 -35.00 -12.80
CA THR A 24 8.39 -36.23 -13.31
C THR A 24 9.10 -35.93 -14.63
N LYS A 25 10.35 -36.38 -14.76
CA LYS A 25 11.11 -36.32 -16.02
C LYS A 25 10.68 -37.48 -16.93
N PRO A 26 10.42 -37.26 -18.23
CA PRO A 26 10.34 -38.35 -19.19
C PRO A 26 11.76 -38.83 -19.54
N THR A 27 11.92 -40.15 -19.60
CA THR A 27 13.06 -40.86 -20.17
C THR A 27 12.91 -40.85 -21.69
N GLU A 28 13.93 -40.38 -22.42
CA GLU A 28 14.09 -40.64 -23.85
C GLU A 28 15.54 -41.02 -24.16
N ASP A 29 15.66 -41.99 -25.07
CA ASP A 29 16.82 -42.80 -25.38
C ASP A 29 17.86 -42.12 -26.29
N THR A 30 19.12 -42.45 -26.00
CA THR A 30 20.25 -42.69 -26.91
C THR A 30 20.68 -41.63 -27.93
N THR A 31 21.61 -40.76 -27.52
CA THR A 31 22.98 -40.67 -28.10
C THR A 31 23.90 -40.10 -27.02
N VAL A 32 24.86 -40.90 -26.55
CA VAL A 32 25.72 -40.55 -25.41
C VAL A 32 26.79 -39.55 -25.86
N SER A 33 26.47 -38.26 -25.82
CA SER A 33 27.47 -37.24 -25.51
C SER A 33 27.41 -37.01 -24.00
N THR A 34 28.36 -37.54 -23.23
CA THR A 34 28.52 -37.23 -21.81
C THR A 34 28.91 -35.76 -21.69
N ALA A 35 27.90 -34.90 -21.57
CA ALA A 35 28.08 -33.48 -21.33
C ALA A 35 27.95 -33.20 -19.83
N ASP A 36 29.07 -32.89 -19.18
CA ASP A 36 29.03 -32.48 -17.77
C ASP A 36 28.38 -31.10 -17.68
N THR A 37 27.26 -31.00 -16.97
CA THR A 37 26.53 -29.74 -16.78
C THR A 37 26.74 -29.22 -15.36
N ILE A 38 27.47 -28.12 -15.22
CA ILE A 38 27.70 -27.46 -13.91
C ILE A 38 26.79 -26.23 -13.82
N LYS A 39 26.12 -26.08 -12.67
CA LYS A 39 25.26 -24.93 -12.36
C LYS A 39 26.04 -23.96 -11.46
N ALA A 40 26.29 -22.74 -11.96
CA ALA A 40 26.95 -21.68 -11.21
C ALA A 40 26.12 -20.39 -11.30
N GLY A 41 25.29 -20.12 -10.29
CA GLY A 41 24.40 -18.95 -10.26
C GLY A 41 23.43 -18.92 -11.45
N ASN A 42 23.52 -17.89 -12.30
CA ASN A 42 22.68 -17.72 -13.50
C ASN A 42 23.25 -18.38 -14.77
N PHE A 43 24.38 -19.08 -14.66
CA PHE A 43 25.06 -19.70 -15.79
C PHE A 43 24.89 -21.22 -15.76
N ILE A 44 24.69 -21.78 -16.96
CA ILE A 44 24.78 -23.22 -17.20
C ILE A 44 26.08 -23.43 -17.99
N ILE A 45 27.01 -24.16 -17.41
CA ILE A 45 28.27 -24.53 -18.06
C ILE A 45 28.09 -25.94 -18.61
N ILE A 46 28.09 -26.07 -19.93
CA ILE A 46 27.99 -27.36 -20.60
C ILE A 46 29.37 -27.72 -21.13
N LYS A 47 30.00 -28.72 -20.52
CA LYS A 47 31.28 -29.26 -20.98
C LYS A 47 30.99 -30.43 -21.90
N LYS A 48 31.11 -30.23 -23.21
CA LYS A 48 30.98 -31.32 -24.20
C LYS A 48 32.36 -31.90 -24.49
N ARG A 49 32.56 -33.18 -24.17
CA ARG A 49 33.76 -33.93 -24.58
C ARG A 49 33.53 -34.47 -26.00
N ARG A 50 34.38 -34.08 -26.95
CA ARG A 50 34.51 -34.76 -28.25
C ARG A 50 35.71 -35.68 -28.17
N GLU A 51 35.50 -36.98 -28.30
CA GLU A 51 36.59 -37.93 -28.54
C GLU A 51 36.71 -38.14 -30.04
N ASN A 52 37.66 -37.43 -30.66
CA ASN A 52 38.16 -37.79 -31.98
C ASN A 52 39.59 -38.30 -31.78
N ALA A 53 39.84 -39.54 -32.18
CA ALA A 53 41.15 -40.16 -32.11
C ALA A 53 42.13 -39.40 -33.00
N GLY A 54 43.07 -38.66 -32.40
CA GLY A 54 44.25 -38.13 -33.08
C GLY A 54 44.46 -36.61 -33.06
N GLU A 55 43.57 -35.79 -32.49
CA GLU A 55 43.73 -34.33 -32.53
C GLU A 55 43.44 -33.66 -31.16
N LYS A 56 44.21 -32.61 -30.85
CA LYS A 56 44.21 -31.88 -29.56
C LYS A 56 42.81 -31.76 -28.96
N THR A 57 42.64 -32.23 -27.73
CA THR A 57 41.39 -32.16 -26.96
C THR A 57 40.93 -30.71 -26.79
N THR A 58 40.11 -30.21 -27.71
CA THR A 58 39.51 -28.87 -27.62
C THR A 58 38.31 -28.93 -26.67
N THR A 59 38.45 -28.32 -25.49
CA THR A 59 37.34 -28.21 -24.54
C THR A 59 36.49 -27.02 -24.92
N ASN A 60 35.34 -27.26 -25.54
CA ASN A 60 34.36 -26.20 -25.82
C ASN A 60 33.55 -25.91 -24.56
N VAL A 61 33.71 -24.71 -24.00
CA VAL A 61 32.92 -24.20 -22.88
C VAL A 61 31.88 -23.23 -23.44
N THR A 62 30.61 -23.65 -23.45
CA THR A 62 29.50 -22.75 -23.79
C THR A 62 28.88 -22.22 -22.51
N ILE A 63 28.86 -20.89 -22.37
CA ILE A 63 28.21 -20.20 -21.25
C ILE A 63 26.87 -19.67 -21.75
N GLU A 64 25.78 -20.36 -21.42
CA GLU A 64 24.43 -19.90 -21.74
C GLU A 64 23.79 -19.22 -20.53
N ARG A 65 23.19 -18.05 -20.76
CA ARG A 65 22.29 -17.43 -19.77
C ARG A 65 20.94 -18.10 -19.86
N LYS A 66 20.44 -18.61 -18.74
CA LYS A 66 19.09 -19.19 -18.67
C LYS A 66 18.04 -18.18 -19.17
N PRO A 67 17.10 -18.56 -20.05
CA PRO A 67 16.04 -17.67 -20.49
C PRO A 67 15.19 -17.24 -19.29
N TYR A 68 14.87 -15.95 -19.23
CA TYR A 68 14.01 -15.41 -18.19
C TYR A 68 12.60 -16.00 -18.33
N LYS A 69 12.15 -16.74 -17.30
CA LYS A 69 10.78 -17.23 -17.18
C LYS A 69 10.11 -16.43 -16.06
N PRO A 70 9.15 -15.55 -16.37
CA PRO A 70 8.51 -14.77 -15.33
C PRO A 70 7.63 -15.68 -14.47
N SER A 71 7.59 -15.44 -13.15
CA SER A 71 6.67 -16.15 -12.28
C SER A 71 5.23 -15.75 -12.60
N LYS A 72 4.29 -16.70 -12.42
CA LYS A 72 2.86 -16.43 -12.60
C LYS A 72 2.34 -15.55 -11.47
N ILE A 73 2.79 -15.79 -10.24
CA ILE A 73 2.45 -15.01 -9.06
C ILE A 73 3.75 -14.64 -8.35
N SER A 74 3.83 -13.42 -7.85
CA SER A 74 4.83 -12.98 -6.88
C SER A 74 4.10 -12.42 -5.67
N THR A 75 4.61 -12.65 -4.47
CA THR A 75 4.01 -12.21 -3.20
C THR A 75 5.04 -11.42 -2.43
N ASN A 76 4.61 -10.33 -1.83
CA ASN A 76 5.44 -9.43 -1.07
C ASN A 76 4.73 -9.09 0.25
N TRP A 77 5.47 -9.20 1.35
CA TRP A 77 4.94 -9.09 2.71
C TRP A 77 5.53 -7.88 3.41
N TRP A 78 4.76 -7.27 4.31
CA TRP A 78 5.23 -6.19 5.18
C TRP A 78 5.86 -5.03 4.39
N ILE A 79 5.09 -4.49 3.46
CA ILE A 79 5.50 -3.32 2.68
C ILE A 79 5.14 -2.08 3.47
N PHE A 80 6.10 -1.16 3.54
CA PHE A 80 5.95 0.07 4.29
C PHE A 80 5.90 1.27 3.35
N ASP A 81 4.96 2.15 3.62
CA ASP A 81 4.80 3.42 2.92
C ASP A 81 4.96 4.58 3.91
N LEU A 82 5.73 5.58 3.52
CA LEU A 82 5.86 6.84 4.23
C LEU A 82 5.51 7.98 3.28
N GLY A 83 4.51 8.76 3.64
CA GLY A 83 4.02 9.84 2.80
C GLY A 83 3.51 11.04 3.57
N PHE A 84 3.35 12.10 2.82
CA PHE A 84 2.57 13.26 3.19
C PHE A 84 1.10 13.00 2.84
N ALA A 85 0.18 13.63 3.58
CA ALA A 85 -1.23 13.65 3.25
C ALA A 85 -1.81 15.05 3.39
N ASN A 86 -2.91 15.28 2.70
CA ASN A 86 -3.73 16.47 2.89
C ASN A 86 -5.18 16.17 2.50
N VAL A 87 -6.02 17.19 2.51
CA VAL A 87 -7.38 17.13 2.01
C VAL A 87 -7.57 18.15 0.88
N ASN A 88 -8.33 17.77 -0.14
CA ASN A 88 -8.94 18.72 -1.06
C ASN A 88 -10.30 19.11 -0.51
N ASP A 89 -10.41 20.31 0.06
CA ASP A 89 -11.61 20.78 0.73
C ASP A 89 -12.54 21.49 -0.26
N LYS A 90 -13.68 20.85 -0.55
CA LYS A 90 -14.75 21.38 -1.41
C LYS A 90 -16.01 21.75 -0.62
N THR A 91 -15.91 21.83 0.71
CA THR A 91 -17.06 22.10 1.58
C THR A 91 -17.68 23.46 1.27
N ASN A 92 -18.99 23.48 1.04
CA ASN A 92 -19.76 24.72 1.13
C ASN A 92 -20.08 25.00 2.61
N TYR A 93 -19.26 25.84 3.25
CA TYR A 93 -19.39 26.15 4.67
C TYR A 93 -20.70 26.85 5.03
N ALA A 94 -21.45 27.40 4.06
CA ALA A 94 -22.77 27.98 4.30
C ALA A 94 -23.92 26.96 4.24
N SER A 95 -23.67 25.71 3.82
CA SER A 95 -24.72 24.69 3.70
C SER A 95 -25.28 24.29 5.06
N ALA A 96 -26.55 23.86 5.11
CA ALA A 96 -27.19 23.44 6.35
C ALA A 96 -26.48 22.26 7.01
N GLU A 97 -25.94 21.34 6.20
CA GLU A 97 -25.19 20.17 6.66
C GLU A 97 -23.89 20.59 7.33
N ALA A 98 -23.10 21.46 6.69
CA ALA A 98 -21.87 22.01 7.26
C ALA A 98 -22.19 22.80 8.54
N GLN A 99 -23.27 23.59 8.53
CA GLN A 99 -23.68 24.38 9.67
C GLN A 99 -24.17 23.52 10.85
N SER A 100 -24.77 22.36 10.60
CA SER A 100 -25.20 21.41 11.65
C SER A 100 -24.02 20.66 12.28
N PHE A 101 -23.04 20.30 11.44
CA PHE A 101 -21.84 19.57 11.87
C PHE A 101 -20.80 20.47 12.53
N LEU A 102 -20.70 21.74 12.15
CA LEU A 102 -19.83 22.73 12.77
C LEU A 102 -20.63 23.55 13.80
N ARG A 103 -20.45 23.29 15.10
CA ARG A 103 -21.22 23.94 16.16
C ARG A 103 -20.42 24.99 16.90
N SER A 104 -21.10 26.06 17.30
CA SER A 104 -20.58 27.01 18.27
C SER A 104 -20.84 26.47 19.67
N VAL A 105 -19.78 26.11 20.39
CA VAL A 105 -19.86 25.63 21.77
C VAL A 105 -18.93 26.48 22.62
N GLY A 106 -19.50 27.33 23.45
CA GLY A 106 -18.74 28.27 24.29
C GLY A 106 -18.15 29.46 23.50
N PRO A 107 -17.13 30.14 24.04
CA PRO A 107 -16.63 31.40 23.50
C PRO A 107 -15.78 31.27 22.23
N GLY A 108 -15.43 30.04 21.81
CA GLY A 108 -14.60 29.79 20.62
C GLY A 108 -15.27 30.08 19.29
N GLY A 109 -16.58 30.29 19.28
CA GLY A 109 -17.37 30.52 18.06
C GLY A 109 -17.51 29.26 17.19
N LYS A 110 -18.14 29.43 16.03
CA LYS A 110 -18.34 28.35 15.05
C LYS A 110 -17.07 28.14 14.21
N PRO A 111 -16.57 26.90 14.04
CA PRO A 111 -15.48 26.63 13.11
C PRO A 111 -15.86 27.00 11.66
N GLY A 112 -14.90 27.58 10.95
CA GLY A 112 -14.96 27.80 9.50
C GLY A 112 -13.81 27.11 8.76
N LYS A 113 -13.66 27.45 7.47
CA LYS A 113 -12.62 26.90 6.59
C LYS A 113 -11.21 27.07 7.14
N GLU A 114 -10.88 28.27 7.64
CA GLU A 114 -9.56 28.56 8.19
C GLU A 114 -9.26 27.74 9.44
N ASP A 115 -10.27 27.43 10.26
CA ASP A 115 -10.10 26.62 11.47
C ASP A 115 -9.77 25.16 11.15
N LEU A 116 -10.32 24.63 10.05
CA LEU A 116 -10.08 23.25 9.61
C LEU A 116 -8.80 23.09 8.77
N LYS A 117 -8.03 24.17 8.56
CA LYS A 117 -6.79 24.12 7.81
C LYS A 117 -5.77 23.17 8.45
N LEU A 118 -5.12 22.38 7.60
CA LEU A 118 -4.11 21.42 8.02
C LEU A 118 -2.70 22.03 7.99
N ARG A 119 -1.91 21.71 9.01
CA ARG A 119 -0.45 21.88 9.00
C ARG A 119 0.13 20.86 8.04
N SER A 120 0.23 21.21 6.76
CA SER A 120 0.68 20.31 5.70
C SER A 120 2.01 19.61 6.06
N SER A 121 3.01 20.35 6.53
CA SER A 121 4.33 19.78 6.91
C SER A 121 4.30 18.73 8.03
N LYS A 122 3.20 18.65 8.80
CA LYS A 122 3.03 17.70 9.92
C LYS A 122 1.92 16.69 9.68
N THR A 123 1.18 16.82 8.58
CA THR A 123 0.18 15.84 8.17
C THR A 123 0.86 14.72 7.42
N SER A 124 0.56 13.47 7.76
CA SER A 124 1.26 12.30 7.24
C SER A 124 0.33 11.14 6.91
N ASN A 125 0.78 10.31 6.00
CA ASN A 125 0.18 9.03 5.66
C ASN A 125 1.25 7.94 5.84
N VAL A 126 0.92 6.92 6.63
CA VAL A 126 1.78 5.76 6.86
C VAL A 126 0.95 4.53 6.53
N ASN A 127 1.42 3.70 5.60
CA ASN A 127 0.70 2.48 5.25
C ASN A 127 1.56 1.26 5.54
N ILE A 128 0.90 0.19 5.97
CA ILE A 128 1.51 -1.11 6.19
C ILE A 128 0.70 -2.10 5.37
N TRP A 129 1.27 -2.61 4.28
CA TRP A 129 0.65 -3.70 3.52
C TRP A 129 1.12 -5.01 4.08
N VAL A 130 0.20 -5.76 4.68
CA VAL A 130 0.48 -7.08 5.25
C VAL A 130 0.89 -8.01 4.11
N VAL A 131 0.15 -7.98 3.00
CA VAL A 131 0.44 -8.77 1.81
C VAL A 131 0.05 -7.99 0.55
N MET A 132 0.91 -8.04 -0.46
CA MET A 132 0.57 -7.69 -1.83
C MET A 132 0.99 -8.82 -2.76
N GLN A 133 0.12 -9.15 -3.71
CA GLN A 133 0.36 -10.12 -4.77
C GLN A 133 0.39 -9.44 -6.13
N ARG A 134 1.28 -9.92 -6.99
CA ARG A 134 1.40 -9.51 -8.40
C ARG A 134 1.18 -10.75 -9.25
N LEU A 135 0.01 -10.82 -9.88
CA LEU A 135 -0.35 -11.83 -10.86
C LEU A 135 0.11 -11.37 -12.24
N ASN A 136 0.93 -12.17 -12.90
CA ASN A 136 1.38 -11.91 -14.25
C ASN A 136 0.31 -12.28 -15.28
N LEU A 137 -0.09 -11.31 -16.08
CA LEU A 137 -1.09 -11.48 -17.14
C LEU A 137 -0.44 -11.70 -18.50
N ALA A 138 0.66 -11.00 -18.79
CA ALA A 138 1.34 -11.08 -20.08
C ALA A 138 2.87 -11.03 -19.94
N LYS A 139 3.50 -12.22 -19.96
CA LYS A 139 4.97 -12.41 -20.07
C LYS A 139 5.81 -11.53 -19.12
N GLY A 140 5.25 -11.12 -17.98
CA GLY A 140 5.90 -10.29 -16.96
C GLY A 140 5.82 -8.78 -17.22
N TYR A 141 5.38 -8.35 -18.41
CA TYR A 141 5.22 -6.95 -18.78
C TYR A 141 3.96 -6.36 -18.17
N VAL A 142 2.85 -7.09 -18.25
CA VAL A 142 1.56 -6.67 -17.69
C VAL A 142 1.20 -7.58 -16.54
N ASN A 143 0.91 -6.97 -15.39
CA ASN A 143 0.60 -7.67 -14.17
C ASN A 143 -0.60 -7.01 -13.48
N LEU A 144 -1.37 -7.80 -12.77
CA LEU A 144 -2.39 -7.33 -11.84
C LEU A 144 -1.81 -7.33 -10.42
N LYS A 145 -1.86 -6.19 -9.73
CA LYS A 145 -1.45 -6.03 -8.34
C LYS A 145 -2.67 -5.87 -7.45
N TYR A 146 -2.73 -6.67 -6.40
CA TYR A 146 -3.76 -6.58 -5.37
C TYR A 146 -3.19 -6.98 -4.01
N GLY A 147 -3.88 -6.65 -2.92
CA GLY A 147 -3.36 -6.94 -1.59
C GLY A 147 -4.27 -6.52 -0.46
N LEU A 148 -3.72 -6.52 0.75
CA LEU A 148 -4.40 -6.08 1.96
C LEU A 148 -3.41 -5.32 2.84
N GLY A 149 -3.81 -4.14 3.29
CA GLY A 149 -3.01 -3.30 4.17
C GLY A 149 -3.83 -2.42 5.07
N LEU A 150 -3.12 -1.68 5.91
CA LEU A 150 -3.66 -0.64 6.77
C LEU A 150 -3.13 0.70 6.28
N GLU A 151 -4.00 1.57 5.78
CA GLU A 151 -3.67 2.96 5.47
C GLU A 151 -3.97 3.84 6.69
N MET A 152 -2.98 4.61 7.14
CA MET A 152 -3.13 5.45 8.33
C MET A 152 -2.89 6.91 8.00
N PHE A 153 -3.97 7.69 8.04
CA PHE A 153 -3.94 9.14 7.87
C PHE A 153 -3.83 9.83 9.23
N ASN A 154 -2.98 10.85 9.26
CA ASN A 154 -2.65 11.61 10.45
C ASN A 154 -2.77 13.10 10.13
N PHE A 155 -4.00 13.61 10.09
CA PHE A 155 -4.32 15.01 9.82
C PHE A 155 -3.96 15.89 11.00
N ARG A 156 -3.11 16.89 10.79
CA ARG A 156 -2.68 17.82 11.82
C ARG A 156 -3.33 19.17 11.59
N TYR A 157 -4.18 19.64 12.50
CA TYR A 157 -4.84 20.94 12.36
C TYR A 157 -3.93 22.10 12.77
N GLU A 158 -4.14 23.25 12.12
CA GLU A 158 -3.49 24.51 12.47
C GLU A 158 -4.07 25.12 13.75
N ASN A 159 -5.39 25.06 13.87
CA ASN A 159 -6.17 25.66 14.93
C ASN A 159 -6.69 24.62 15.93
N SER A 160 -7.17 25.09 17.07
CA SER A 160 -7.68 24.25 18.17
C SER A 160 -9.14 23.87 17.92
N ILE A 161 -9.35 22.76 17.21
CA ILE A 161 -10.68 22.21 16.97
C ILE A 161 -10.86 20.92 17.77
N ARG A 162 -12.11 20.55 18.03
CA ARG A 162 -12.44 19.31 18.72
C ARG A 162 -13.60 18.60 18.08
N TYR A 163 -13.53 17.28 18.17
CA TYR A 163 -14.60 16.39 17.74
C TYR A 163 -15.36 15.92 18.98
N ASN A 164 -16.68 16.14 18.96
CA ASN A 164 -17.60 15.48 19.86
C ASN A 164 -18.15 14.21 19.21
N LYS A 165 -18.38 13.14 19.98
CA LYS A 165 -18.84 11.85 19.44
C LYS A 165 -20.36 11.64 19.46
N SER A 166 -21.05 12.31 20.37
CA SER A 166 -22.46 12.02 20.65
C SER A 166 -23.13 13.27 21.21
N PRO A 167 -23.78 14.09 20.36
CA PRO A 167 -23.87 13.95 18.89
C PRO A 167 -22.53 14.23 18.18
N ASN A 168 -22.33 13.70 16.98
CA ASN A 168 -21.14 13.97 16.16
C ASN A 168 -21.13 15.41 15.65
N TYR A 169 -20.16 16.22 16.08
CA TYR A 169 -19.94 17.59 15.58
C TYR A 169 -18.52 18.07 15.88
N ILE A 170 -18.08 19.11 15.18
CA ILE A 170 -16.82 19.81 15.40
C ILE A 170 -17.09 21.20 16.01
N TYR A 171 -16.27 21.61 16.97
CA TYR A 171 -16.33 22.93 17.58
C TYR A 171 -14.93 23.47 17.89
N LYS A 172 -14.81 24.77 18.07
CA LYS A 172 -13.56 25.42 18.49
C LYS A 172 -13.44 25.39 20.01
N ASP A 173 -12.28 25.01 20.52
CA ASP A 173 -12.00 25.13 21.95
C ASP A 173 -11.43 26.52 22.26
N SER A 174 -11.69 27.03 23.47
CA SER A 174 -11.08 28.27 23.95
C SER A 174 -9.62 28.07 24.35
N ILE A 175 -9.21 26.82 24.59
CA ILE A 175 -7.83 26.46 24.93
C ILE A 175 -6.99 26.28 23.66
N SER A 176 -5.77 26.83 23.67
CA SER A 176 -4.83 26.68 22.57
C SER A 176 -4.13 25.31 22.59
N PHE A 177 -4.16 24.60 21.45
CA PHE A 177 -3.52 23.30 21.30
C PHE A 177 -2.15 23.40 20.62
N SER A 178 -1.11 22.96 21.32
CA SER A 178 0.22 22.73 20.73
C SER A 178 0.19 21.61 19.67
N LYS A 179 -0.75 20.67 19.83
CA LYS A 179 -0.99 19.55 18.93
C LYS A 179 -2.46 19.24 18.87
N ASP A 180 -3.03 19.41 17.69
CA ASP A 180 -4.36 18.93 17.33
C ASP A 180 -4.23 18.01 16.11
N LYS A 181 -4.65 16.76 16.28
CA LYS A 181 -4.49 15.71 15.28
C LYS A 181 -5.72 14.81 15.23
N LEU A 182 -6.24 14.60 14.02
CA LEU A 182 -7.17 13.53 13.70
C LEU A 182 -6.42 12.34 13.07
N TYR A 183 -6.66 11.16 13.59
CA TYR A 183 -6.21 9.90 13.01
C TYR A 183 -7.40 9.16 12.37
N ALA A 184 -7.19 8.66 11.16
CA ALA A 184 -8.10 7.76 10.47
C ALA A 184 -7.32 6.56 9.90
N GLY A 185 -7.66 5.35 10.33
CA GLY A 185 -7.04 4.10 9.89
C GLY A 185 -8.03 3.26 9.09
N TYR A 186 -7.68 2.92 7.86
CA TYR A 186 -8.50 2.13 6.94
C TYR A 186 -7.82 0.80 6.63
N ALA A 187 -8.54 -0.31 6.79
CA ALA A 187 -8.12 -1.58 6.21
C ALA A 187 -8.45 -1.54 4.71
N THR A 188 -7.44 -1.55 3.85
CA THR A 188 -7.56 -1.25 2.43
C THR A 188 -7.10 -2.42 1.56
N VAL A 189 -7.86 -2.65 0.49
CA VAL A 189 -7.54 -3.53 -0.63
C VAL A 189 -7.31 -2.68 -1.89
N PRO A 190 -6.08 -2.64 -2.43
CA PRO A 190 -5.81 -2.00 -3.71
C PRO A 190 -6.02 -2.99 -4.86
N PHE A 191 -6.37 -2.48 -6.03
CA PHE A 191 -6.46 -3.21 -7.28
C PHE A 191 -5.87 -2.35 -8.39
N MET A 192 -4.70 -2.74 -8.90
CA MET A 192 -3.91 -1.93 -9.82
C MET A 192 -3.42 -2.76 -11.00
N LEU A 193 -3.49 -2.19 -12.20
CA LEU A 193 -2.75 -2.68 -13.34
C LEU A 193 -1.31 -2.21 -13.21
N ASN A 194 -0.35 -3.10 -13.42
CA ASN A 194 1.07 -2.84 -13.36
C ASN A 194 1.76 -3.17 -14.68
N ILE A 195 2.46 -2.18 -15.22
CA ILE A 195 3.33 -2.29 -16.38
C ILE A 195 4.78 -2.30 -15.91
N ASN A 196 5.50 -3.36 -16.25
CA ASN A 196 6.95 -3.48 -16.03
C ASN A 196 7.66 -3.37 -17.37
N THR A 197 8.50 -2.35 -17.54
CA THR A 197 9.17 -2.08 -18.82
C THR A 197 10.35 -2.99 -19.08
N SER A 198 10.88 -3.67 -18.07
CA SER A 198 12.05 -4.55 -18.20
C SER A 198 11.91 -5.80 -17.33
N PRO A 199 11.03 -6.75 -17.72
CA PRO A 199 10.92 -8.03 -17.05
C PRO A 199 12.28 -8.75 -17.03
N GLY A 200 12.67 -9.27 -15.86
CA GLY A 200 13.94 -10.00 -15.68
C GLY A 200 15.16 -9.14 -15.36
N ARG A 201 15.05 -7.79 -15.36
CA ARG A 201 16.10 -6.90 -14.83
C ARG A 201 15.79 -6.48 -13.40
N LYS A 202 16.79 -6.54 -12.52
CA LYS A 202 16.66 -6.16 -11.08
C LYS A 202 16.28 -4.69 -10.84
N LYS A 203 16.44 -3.80 -11.83
CA LYS A 203 16.18 -2.35 -11.74
C LYS A 203 15.25 -1.84 -12.84
N GLY A 204 14.29 -2.65 -13.29
CA GLY A 204 13.30 -2.23 -14.28
C GLY A 204 12.36 -1.14 -13.74
N LEU A 205 11.94 -0.22 -14.62
CA LEU A 205 10.90 0.75 -14.32
C LEU A 205 9.54 0.04 -14.25
N SER A 206 8.77 0.35 -13.22
CA SER A 206 7.44 -0.21 -12.97
C SER A 206 6.45 0.92 -12.79
N ILE A 207 5.36 0.92 -13.55
CA ILE A 207 4.25 1.85 -13.40
C ILE A 207 3.04 1.05 -12.96
N SER A 208 2.29 1.49 -11.97
CA SER A 208 0.97 0.92 -11.68
C SER A 208 -0.07 2.00 -11.46
N ALA A 209 -1.30 1.71 -11.85
CA ALA A 209 -2.44 2.59 -11.66
C ALA A 209 -3.71 1.76 -11.42
N GLY A 210 -4.62 2.27 -10.62
CA GLY A 210 -5.91 1.62 -10.37
C GLY A 210 -6.70 2.28 -9.25
N VAL A 211 -7.46 1.47 -8.54
CA VAL A 211 -8.35 1.91 -7.45
C VAL A 211 -8.03 1.16 -6.17
N SER A 212 -8.50 1.69 -5.05
CA SER A 212 -8.46 1.03 -3.76
C SER A 212 -9.75 1.24 -3.01
N ALA A 213 -10.18 0.21 -2.28
CA ALA A 213 -11.34 0.24 -1.42
C ALA A 213 -10.89 -0.07 0.01
N GLY A 214 -11.33 0.73 0.98
CA GLY A 214 -10.97 0.56 2.38
C GLY A 214 -12.13 0.75 3.33
N TYR A 215 -12.04 0.12 4.49
CA TYR A 215 -13.01 0.22 5.57
C TYR A 215 -12.37 0.81 6.83
N LEU A 216 -13.02 1.78 7.46
CA LEU A 216 -12.52 2.45 8.66
C LEU A 216 -12.45 1.46 9.82
N VAL A 217 -11.25 1.17 10.30
CA VAL A 217 -11.01 0.26 11.45
C VAL A 217 -10.63 0.99 12.72
N GLY A 218 -10.27 2.27 12.64
CA GLY A 218 -9.96 3.06 13.82
C GLY A 218 -9.85 4.55 13.56
N SER A 219 -10.40 5.32 14.49
CA SER A 219 -10.39 6.78 14.47
C SER A 219 -10.15 7.33 15.87
N HIS A 220 -9.33 8.37 15.97
CA HIS A 220 -9.16 9.09 17.23
C HIS A 220 -8.61 10.50 17.01
N THR A 221 -8.99 11.43 17.89
CA THR A 221 -8.27 12.70 18.03
C THR A 221 -7.13 12.57 19.05
N LYS A 222 -6.11 13.41 18.90
CA LYS A 222 -5.05 13.60 19.88
C LYS A 222 -4.78 15.09 20.03
N GLU A 223 -5.16 15.61 21.18
CA GLU A 223 -5.04 17.02 21.57
C GLU A 223 -3.97 17.14 22.66
N VAL A 224 -3.14 18.19 22.61
CA VAL A 224 -2.17 18.52 23.66
C VAL A 224 -2.19 20.01 23.95
N SER A 225 -2.48 20.36 25.20
CA SER A 225 -2.48 21.72 25.75
C SER A 225 -1.63 21.78 27.03
N ALA A 226 -1.29 22.99 27.48
CA ALA A 226 -0.60 23.18 28.76
C ALA A 226 -1.55 22.89 29.94
N GLU A 227 -2.82 23.23 29.77
CA GLU A 227 -3.86 23.23 30.79
C GLU A 227 -4.44 21.84 31.04
N ARG A 228 -4.70 21.05 29.98
CA ARG A 228 -5.33 19.73 30.08
C ARG A 228 -4.38 18.57 29.75
N GLY A 229 -3.13 18.88 29.41
CA GLY A 229 -2.16 17.89 28.97
C GLY A 229 -2.59 17.16 27.69
N LYS A 230 -2.26 15.87 27.60
CA LYS A 230 -2.53 15.02 26.43
C LYS A 230 -3.89 14.33 26.54
N GLN A 231 -4.84 14.72 25.71
CA GLN A 231 -6.14 14.06 25.59
C GLN A 231 -6.23 13.24 24.30
N LYS A 232 -6.89 12.08 24.36
CA LYS A 232 -7.13 11.23 23.19
C LYS A 232 -8.57 10.75 23.20
N THR A 233 -9.30 11.08 22.15
CA THR A 233 -10.72 10.75 22.02
C THR A 233 -10.87 9.71 20.92
N LYS A 234 -11.05 8.44 21.29
CA LYS A 234 -11.22 7.31 20.36
C LYS A 234 -12.69 7.00 20.08
N GLY A 235 -13.04 6.56 18.88
CA GLY A 235 -14.38 6.07 18.57
C GLY A 235 -14.97 6.78 17.36
N ASP A 236 -16.29 6.80 17.27
CA ASP A 236 -16.99 7.48 16.19
C ASP A 236 -16.77 9.00 16.28
N LEU A 237 -16.22 9.57 15.20
CA LEU A 237 -15.93 11.00 15.05
C LEU A 237 -16.67 11.57 13.82
N GLY A 238 -17.69 10.86 13.31
CA GLY A 238 -18.38 11.21 12.08
C GLY A 238 -17.51 11.06 10.82
N LEU A 239 -16.55 10.13 10.83
CA LEU A 239 -15.72 9.83 9.66
C LEU A 239 -16.43 8.84 8.74
N GLU A 240 -16.21 9.00 7.44
CA GLU A 240 -16.71 8.08 6.44
C GLU A 240 -16.10 6.68 6.67
N LYS A 241 -16.98 5.68 6.68
CA LYS A 241 -16.62 4.27 6.92
C LYS A 241 -15.99 3.65 5.69
N PHE A 242 -16.44 4.02 4.50
CA PHE A 242 -15.94 3.46 3.24
C PHE A 242 -15.08 4.46 2.48
N ARG A 243 -13.82 4.08 2.24
CA ARG A 243 -12.91 4.87 1.42
C ARG A 243 -12.76 4.23 0.04
N LEU A 244 -13.14 4.95 -1.02
CA LEU A 244 -12.77 4.61 -2.39
C LEU A 244 -11.75 5.63 -2.89
N ALA A 245 -10.67 5.20 -3.52
CA ALA A 245 -9.63 6.12 -3.98
C ALA A 245 -8.96 5.64 -5.27
N TYR A 246 -8.55 6.59 -6.11
CA TYR A 246 -7.55 6.32 -7.15
C TYR A 246 -6.18 6.15 -6.51
N VAL A 247 -5.40 5.20 -7.03
CA VAL A 247 -4.04 4.92 -6.58
C VAL A 247 -3.09 4.77 -7.76
N GLY A 248 -1.86 5.24 -7.58
CA GLY A 248 -0.80 5.11 -8.57
C GLY A 248 0.56 4.89 -7.93
N GLU A 249 1.45 4.20 -8.63
CA GLU A 249 2.83 4.03 -8.21
C GLU A 249 3.82 4.04 -9.39
N LEU A 250 5.00 4.59 -9.15
CA LEU A 250 6.14 4.60 -10.06
C LEU A 250 7.35 4.03 -9.31
N GLY A 251 7.87 2.90 -9.76
CA GLY A 251 8.87 2.12 -9.04
C GLY A 251 10.15 1.86 -9.82
N ILE A 252 11.28 1.92 -9.12
CA ILE A 252 12.59 1.47 -9.61
C ILE A 252 13.25 0.65 -8.49
N GLY A 253 13.45 -0.65 -8.74
CA GLY A 253 14.05 -1.56 -7.76
C GLY A 253 13.24 -1.64 -6.45
N PRO A 254 13.85 -1.39 -5.27
CA PRO A 254 13.16 -1.51 -3.98
C PRO A 254 12.29 -0.30 -3.60
N ILE A 255 12.43 0.83 -4.31
CA ILE A 255 11.79 2.10 -3.98
C ILE A 255 10.71 2.41 -5.01
N ARG A 256 9.54 2.88 -4.55
CA ARG A 256 8.45 3.35 -5.40
C ARG A 256 7.91 4.66 -4.87
N LEU A 257 7.63 5.60 -5.76
CA LEU A 257 6.76 6.72 -5.46
C LEU A 257 5.33 6.21 -5.54
N PHE A 258 4.49 6.55 -4.56
CA PHE A 258 3.07 6.21 -4.58
C PHE A 258 2.23 7.46 -4.36
N GLY A 259 1.01 7.43 -4.87
CA GLY A 259 0.00 8.44 -4.64
C GLY A 259 -1.38 7.83 -4.49
N SER A 260 -2.23 8.48 -3.70
CA SER A 260 -3.65 8.17 -3.62
C SER A 260 -4.50 9.44 -3.59
N TYR A 261 -5.68 9.38 -4.19
CA TYR A 261 -6.67 10.46 -4.17
C TYR A 261 -8.05 9.88 -3.89
N SER A 262 -8.67 10.29 -2.77
CA SER A 262 -9.96 9.78 -2.33
C SER A 262 -11.10 10.31 -3.20
N LEU A 263 -11.96 9.40 -3.64
CA LEU A 263 -13.23 9.66 -4.31
C LEU A 263 -14.37 9.85 -3.31
N THR A 264 -14.26 9.28 -2.11
CA THR A 264 -15.20 9.52 -1.01
C THR A 264 -14.69 10.60 -0.06
N LYS A 265 -15.63 11.24 0.63
CA LYS A 265 -15.39 12.29 1.62
C LYS A 265 -14.73 11.68 2.88
N LEU A 266 -13.96 12.48 3.60
CA LEU A 266 -13.36 12.10 4.89
C LEU A 266 -14.42 11.97 5.99
N HIS A 267 -15.39 12.88 5.98
CA HIS A 267 -16.49 12.92 6.92
C HIS A 267 -17.74 12.36 6.27
N GLU A 268 -18.52 11.61 7.06
CA GLU A 268 -19.79 11.05 6.61
C GLU A 268 -20.79 12.17 6.28
N ASN A 269 -20.78 13.24 7.09
CA ASN A 269 -21.71 14.36 6.98
C ASN A 269 -21.00 15.71 7.14
N GLY A 270 -21.63 16.76 6.62
CA GLY A 270 -21.27 18.16 6.86
C GLY A 270 -20.05 18.70 6.10
N LEU A 271 -18.96 17.91 5.98
CA LEU A 271 -17.74 18.35 5.31
C LEU A 271 -17.46 17.55 4.04
N GLU A 272 -17.07 18.24 2.98
CA GLU A 272 -16.71 17.66 1.68
C GLU A 272 -15.20 17.72 1.44
N GLN A 273 -14.48 17.07 2.33
CA GLN A 273 -13.02 16.98 2.30
C GLN A 273 -12.59 15.66 1.68
N TYR A 274 -11.78 15.70 0.61
CA TYR A 274 -11.31 14.51 -0.10
C TYR A 274 -9.83 14.27 0.19
N PRO A 275 -9.47 13.27 1.02
CA PRO A 275 -8.08 13.00 1.36
C PRO A 275 -7.22 12.60 0.16
N TYR A 276 -5.97 13.07 0.12
CA TYR A 276 -4.97 12.57 -0.80
C TYR A 276 -3.64 12.36 -0.10
N SER A 277 -2.80 11.49 -0.66
CA SER A 277 -1.47 11.20 -0.15
C SER A 277 -0.45 11.03 -1.26
N LEU A 278 0.81 11.39 -0.97
CA LEU A 278 1.96 11.20 -1.84
C LEU A 278 3.15 10.79 -0.99
N GLY A 279 3.93 9.80 -1.44
CA GLY A 279 5.04 9.32 -0.64
C GLY A 279 5.91 8.27 -1.31
N ILE A 280 6.70 7.61 -0.48
CA ILE A 280 7.65 6.57 -0.85
C ILE A 280 7.19 5.24 -0.25
N ARG A 281 7.22 4.20 -1.07
CA ARG A 281 6.92 2.81 -0.75
C ARG A 281 8.19 1.97 -0.86
N PHE A 282 8.45 1.16 0.15
CA PHE A 282 9.57 0.23 0.22
C PHE A 282 9.07 -1.20 -0.01
N SER A 283 9.37 -1.78 -1.17
CA SER A 283 8.92 -3.13 -1.53
C SER A 283 9.92 -3.84 -2.43
N ASN A 284 10.10 -5.14 -2.25
CA ASN A 284 10.96 -5.95 -3.11
C ASN A 284 10.14 -6.93 -3.97
N TRP A 285 10.12 -6.75 -5.29
CA TRP A 285 9.28 -7.50 -6.24
C TRP A 285 10.09 -8.25 -7.29
#